data_AF-A0A2D9H083-F1
#
_entry.id   AF-A0A2D9H083-F1
#
_cell.length_a   1.000
_cell.length_b   1.000
_cell.length_c   1.000
_cell.angle_alpha   90.00
_cell.angle_beta   90.00
_cell.angle_gamma   90.00
#
_symmetry.space_group_name_H-M   'P 1'
#
loop_
_entity.id
_entity.type
_entity.pdbx_description
1 polymer ?
#
loop_
_entity_poly.entity_id
_entity_poly.type
_entity_poly.pdbx_seq_one_letter_code
_entity_poly.pdbx_strand_id
1 'polypeptide(L)'
;MRRSRLLLVLLLLVVVNLPPAHAAWSDHRLDGDGVTETVPASTAGVDPTTVQVSLPAPVAEELGGDRGLLVQPAVLEPDAYDAAAASGEVEVTYLPDDPGTYRVEGASGGLALATVLLANAALLLVVGLFLLVRGRTRPELRMVATDDVRRVPPGALLERVQGNDYVVRGDIEELADDELLLQVADRRVRVLLDGHANPASYQQSVEVRGTMIG
;
A
#
# COMPACT_ATOMS: atom_id res chain seq x y z
N MET A 1 -8.85 14.55 8.88
CA MET A 1 -7.94 14.17 7.77
C MET A 1 -7.05 12.94 8.04
N ARG A 2 -6.55 12.68 9.26
CA ARG A 2 -5.69 11.50 9.55
C ARG A 2 -6.37 10.14 9.30
N ARG A 3 -7.64 9.97 9.71
CA ARG A 3 -8.38 8.69 9.54
C ARG A 3 -8.61 8.29 8.08
N SER A 4 -8.96 9.24 7.21
CA SER A 4 -9.19 8.98 5.78
C SER A 4 -7.91 8.52 5.05
N ARG A 5 -6.75 9.08 5.40
CA ARG A 5 -5.45 8.65 4.85
C ARG A 5 -5.06 7.25 5.33
N LEU A 6 -5.31 6.96 6.61
CA LEU A 6 -5.08 5.62 7.17
C LEU A 6 -5.92 4.56 6.44
N LEU A 7 -7.21 4.86 6.21
CA LEU A 7 -8.11 3.97 5.47
C LEU A 7 -7.64 3.73 4.03
N LEU A 8 -7.16 4.77 3.33
CA LEU A 8 -6.62 4.63 1.98
C LEU A 8 -5.39 3.72 1.93
N VAL A 9 -4.46 3.89 2.88
CA VAL A 9 -3.27 3.04 2.98
C VAL A 9 -3.66 1.59 3.29
N LEU A 10 -4.62 1.39 4.19
CA LEU A 10 -5.08 0.06 4.58
C LEU A 10 -5.81 -0.63 3.42
N LEU A 11 -6.64 0.10 2.67
CA LEU A 11 -7.28 -0.39 1.45
C LEU A 11 -6.24 -0.78 0.39
N LEU A 12 -5.25 0.08 0.15
CA LEU A 12 -4.17 -0.19 -0.80
C LEU A 12 -3.43 -1.47 -0.39
N LEU A 13 -3.08 -1.60 0.89
CA LEU A 13 -2.38 -2.77 1.42
C LEU A 13 -3.21 -4.05 1.21
N VAL A 14 -4.52 -4.01 1.44
CA VAL A 14 -5.41 -5.15 1.18
C VAL A 14 -5.43 -5.49 -0.30
N VAL A 15 -5.81 -4.57 -1.18
CA VAL A 15 -5.97 -4.82 -2.63
C VAL A 15 -4.68 -5.36 -3.25
N VAL A 16 -3.56 -4.83 -2.81
CA VAL A 16 -2.24 -5.15 -3.32
C VAL A 16 -1.75 -6.53 -2.84
N ASN A 17 -2.01 -6.90 -1.59
CA ASN A 17 -1.54 -8.17 -1.02
C ASN A 17 -2.56 -9.31 -1.15
N LEU A 18 -3.80 -9.03 -1.56
CA LEU A 18 -4.85 -10.04 -1.68
C LEU A 18 -4.52 -11.12 -2.72
N PRO A 19 -4.02 -10.80 -3.94
CA PRO A 19 -3.66 -11.85 -4.90
C PRO A 19 -2.58 -12.83 -4.42
N PRO A 20 -1.41 -12.40 -3.89
CA PRO A 20 -0.41 -13.33 -3.41
C PRO A 20 -0.84 -14.07 -2.13
N ALA A 21 -1.61 -13.42 -1.24
CA ALA A 21 -2.16 -14.08 -0.07
C ALA A 21 -3.15 -15.18 -0.46
N HIS A 22 -3.99 -14.93 -1.47
CA HIS A 22 -4.90 -15.91 -2.00
C HIS A 22 -4.16 -17.08 -2.65
N ALA A 23 -3.15 -16.81 -3.48
CA ALA A 23 -2.32 -17.85 -4.09
C ALA A 23 -1.62 -18.73 -3.03
N ALA A 24 -1.00 -18.13 -2.01
CA ALA A 24 -0.35 -18.87 -0.93
C ALA A 24 -1.34 -19.71 -0.10
N TRP A 25 -2.56 -19.21 0.09
CA TRP A 25 -3.61 -19.96 0.77
C TRP A 25 -4.09 -21.15 -0.06
N SER A 26 -4.27 -20.97 -1.37
CA SER A 26 -4.64 -22.06 -2.28
C SER A 26 -3.56 -23.14 -2.37
N ASP A 27 -2.28 -22.75 -2.46
CA ASP A 27 -1.15 -23.69 -2.43
C ASP A 27 -1.12 -24.48 -1.12
N HIS A 28 -1.31 -23.80 0.02
CA HIS A 28 -1.36 -24.49 1.32
C HIS A 28 -2.49 -25.51 1.40
N ARG A 29 -3.65 -25.20 0.80
CA ARG A 29 -4.76 -26.16 0.70
C ARG A 29 -4.42 -27.32 -0.23
N LEU A 30 -3.76 -27.07 -1.35
CA LEU A 30 -3.32 -28.14 -2.26
C LEU A 30 -2.32 -29.08 -1.57
N ASP A 31 -1.44 -28.56 -0.72
CA ASP A 31 -0.48 -29.38 0.04
C ASP A 31 -1.15 -30.24 1.14
N GLY A 32 -2.26 -29.77 1.72
CA GLY A 32 -2.95 -30.46 2.82
C GLY A 32 -4.11 -31.36 2.37
N ASP A 33 -4.95 -30.84 1.47
CA ASP A 33 -6.22 -31.42 1.06
C ASP A 33 -6.21 -31.88 -0.41
N GLY A 34 -5.12 -31.66 -1.14
CA GLY A 34 -5.03 -31.94 -2.58
C GLY A 34 -4.96 -33.44 -2.90
N VAL A 35 -5.49 -33.78 -4.08
CA VAL A 35 -5.34 -35.10 -4.69
C VAL A 35 -4.41 -34.99 -5.89
N THR A 36 -3.36 -35.81 -5.89
CA THR A 36 -2.37 -35.87 -6.95
C THR A 36 -2.70 -36.98 -7.93
N GLU A 37 -2.69 -36.67 -9.22
CA GLU A 37 -2.96 -37.60 -10.32
C GLU A 37 -1.96 -37.39 -11.45
N THR A 38 -1.45 -38.49 -12.00
CA THR A 38 -0.56 -38.47 -13.17
C THR A 38 -1.39 -38.39 -14.43
N VAL A 39 -1.15 -37.38 -15.25
CA VAL A 39 -1.92 -37.13 -16.47
C VAL A 39 -1.03 -37.01 -17.72
N PRO A 40 -1.56 -37.32 -18.91
CA PRO A 40 -0.81 -37.19 -20.15
C PRO A 40 -0.39 -35.74 -20.44
N ALA A 41 0.86 -35.57 -20.84
CA ALA A 41 1.44 -34.30 -21.26
C ALA A 41 2.06 -34.42 -22.67
N SER A 42 1.87 -33.40 -23.50
CA SER A 42 2.46 -33.32 -24.83
C SER A 42 3.36 -32.10 -24.96
N THR A 43 4.57 -32.28 -25.46
CA THR A 43 5.55 -31.20 -25.71
C THR A 43 5.29 -30.41 -26.98
N ALA A 44 4.08 -30.52 -27.57
CA ALA A 44 3.69 -29.81 -28.79
C ALA A 44 3.48 -28.28 -28.60
N GLY A 45 4.06 -27.68 -27.55
CA GLY A 45 4.03 -26.26 -27.30
C GLY A 45 4.81 -25.44 -28.33
N VAL A 46 4.50 -24.15 -28.43
CA VAL A 46 5.18 -23.20 -29.33
C VAL A 46 6.55 -22.77 -28.77
N ASP A 47 6.72 -22.86 -27.45
CA ASP A 47 7.91 -22.45 -26.70
C ASP A 47 8.64 -23.66 -26.10
N PRO A 48 9.98 -23.59 -25.90
CA PRO A 48 10.83 -24.72 -25.50
C PRO A 48 10.57 -25.29 -24.09
N THR A 49 9.69 -24.67 -23.30
CA THR A 49 9.33 -25.11 -21.94
C THR A 49 7.82 -25.25 -21.73
N THR A 50 7.02 -25.14 -22.80
CA THR A 50 5.57 -25.24 -22.70
C THR A 50 5.11 -26.65 -23.04
N VAL A 51 4.40 -27.28 -22.11
CA VAL A 51 3.70 -28.55 -22.34
C VAL A 51 2.19 -28.34 -22.36
N GLN A 52 1.52 -29.13 -23.17
CA GLN A 52 0.07 -29.25 -23.24
C GLN A 52 -0.36 -30.35 -22.28
N VAL A 53 -0.99 -29.99 -21.16
CA VAL A 53 -1.39 -30.94 -20.11
C VAL A 53 -2.86 -31.28 -20.27
N SER A 54 -3.20 -32.58 -20.29
CA SER A 54 -4.60 -33.03 -20.24
C SER A 54 -5.06 -33.03 -18.79
N LEU A 55 -5.90 -32.08 -18.40
CA LEU A 55 -6.36 -32.00 -17.01
C LEU A 55 -7.23 -33.21 -16.63
N PRO A 56 -7.24 -33.64 -15.36
CA PRO A 56 -8.16 -34.67 -14.88
C PRO A 56 -9.62 -34.33 -15.19
N ALA A 57 -10.45 -35.35 -15.43
CA ALA A 57 -11.88 -35.16 -15.71
C ALA A 57 -12.61 -34.19 -14.76
N PRO A 58 -12.48 -34.28 -13.41
CA PRO A 58 -13.15 -33.35 -12.51
C PRO A 58 -12.71 -31.89 -12.73
N VAL A 59 -11.42 -31.66 -13.01
CA VAL A 59 -10.87 -30.32 -13.28
C VAL A 59 -11.37 -29.78 -14.62
N ALA A 60 -11.36 -30.62 -15.65
CA ALA A 60 -11.81 -30.25 -16.98
C ALA A 60 -13.32 -29.95 -17.03
N GLU A 61 -14.15 -30.68 -16.28
CA GLU A 61 -15.59 -30.43 -16.18
C GLU A 61 -15.90 -29.08 -15.52
N GLU A 62 -15.20 -28.74 -14.43
CA GLU A 62 -15.35 -27.45 -13.72
C GLU A 62 -15.01 -26.26 -14.63
N LEU A 63 -13.97 -26.40 -15.46
CA LEU A 63 -13.49 -25.36 -16.38
C LEU A 63 -14.25 -25.32 -17.71
N GLY A 64 -15.31 -26.13 -17.87
CA GLY A 64 -16.17 -26.15 -19.04
C GLY A 64 -15.58 -26.88 -20.26
N GLY A 65 -14.63 -27.79 -20.05
CA GLY A 65 -14.07 -28.65 -21.09
C GLY A 65 -15.05 -29.72 -21.55
N ASP A 66 -15.19 -29.88 -22.87
CA ASP A 66 -15.97 -30.97 -23.44
C ASP A 66 -15.28 -32.33 -23.17
N ARG A 67 -15.99 -33.25 -22.51
CA ARG A 67 -15.57 -34.65 -22.26
C ARG A 67 -14.31 -34.83 -21.40
N GLY A 68 -14.08 -33.94 -20.43
CA GLY A 68 -13.00 -34.13 -19.46
C GLY A 68 -11.59 -33.93 -20.02
N LEU A 69 -11.46 -33.30 -21.20
CA LEU A 69 -10.18 -32.97 -21.83
C LEU A 69 -10.08 -31.46 -21.97
N LEU A 70 -9.45 -30.82 -20.99
CA LEU A 70 -9.02 -29.43 -21.12
C LEU A 70 -7.50 -29.44 -21.28
N VAL A 71 -7.03 -29.04 -22.46
CA VAL A 71 -5.60 -28.94 -22.74
C VAL A 71 -5.16 -27.51 -22.43
N GLN A 72 -4.40 -27.34 -21.35
CA GLN A 72 -3.87 -26.04 -20.95
C GLN A 72 -2.36 -25.98 -21.15
N PRO A 73 -1.83 -24.88 -21.70
CA PRO A 73 -0.39 -24.67 -21.74
C PRO A 73 0.13 -24.44 -20.33
N ALA A 74 1.08 -25.27 -19.89
CA ALA A 74 1.83 -25.09 -18.66
C ALA A 74 3.31 -24.84 -18.99
N VAL A 75 3.89 -23.79 -18.39
CA VAL A 75 5.33 -23.52 -18.50
C VAL A 75 6.02 -24.24 -17.36
N LEU A 76 6.89 -25.18 -17.70
CA LEU A 76 7.64 -25.98 -16.72
C LEU A 76 9.06 -25.46 -16.51
N GLU A 77 9.64 -25.74 -15.35
CA GLU A 77 11.08 -25.63 -15.15
C GLU A 77 11.83 -26.60 -16.07
N PRO A 78 13.09 -26.31 -16.46
CA PRO A 78 13.83 -27.13 -17.43
C PRO A 78 13.91 -28.62 -17.06
N ASP A 79 14.19 -28.93 -15.80
CA ASP A 79 14.31 -30.31 -15.32
C ASP A 79 12.96 -31.05 -15.36
N ALA A 80 11.87 -30.35 -15.04
CA ALA A 80 10.51 -30.88 -15.09
C ALA A 80 10.02 -31.05 -16.54
N TYR A 81 10.42 -30.14 -17.44
CA TYR A 81 10.16 -30.26 -18.87
C TYR A 81 10.85 -31.49 -19.46
N ASP A 82 12.14 -31.71 -19.16
CA ASP A 82 12.88 -32.88 -19.65
C ASP A 82 12.27 -34.19 -19.12
N ALA A 83 11.82 -34.21 -17.86
CA ALA A 83 11.11 -35.34 -17.28
C ALA A 83 9.79 -35.62 -18.01
N ALA A 84 8.96 -34.60 -18.22
CA ALA A 84 7.69 -34.73 -18.93
C ALA A 84 7.87 -35.10 -20.41
N ALA A 85 8.93 -34.60 -21.06
CA ALA A 85 9.28 -34.96 -22.43
C ALA A 85 9.71 -36.43 -22.55
N ALA A 86 10.36 -36.98 -21.52
CA ALA A 86 10.79 -38.37 -21.48
C ALA A 86 9.65 -39.34 -21.12
N SER A 87 8.77 -38.98 -20.18
CA SER A 87 7.66 -39.83 -19.72
C SER A 87 6.40 -39.70 -20.56
N GLY A 88 6.15 -38.52 -21.16
CA GLY A 88 4.87 -38.16 -21.77
C GLY A 88 3.77 -37.88 -20.74
N GLU A 89 4.13 -37.70 -19.47
CA GLU A 89 3.21 -37.57 -18.34
C GLU A 89 3.69 -36.48 -17.37
N VAL A 90 2.75 -35.84 -16.67
CA VAL A 90 3.02 -34.86 -15.61
C VAL A 90 2.09 -35.10 -14.42
N GLU A 91 2.55 -34.78 -13.21
CA GLU A 91 1.71 -34.84 -12.02
C GLU A 91 0.91 -33.54 -11.86
N VAL A 92 -0.39 -33.69 -11.59
CA VAL A 92 -1.29 -32.57 -11.31
C VAL A 92 -1.93 -32.81 -9.95
N THR A 93 -1.84 -31.82 -9.08
CA THR A 93 -2.53 -31.80 -7.79
C THR A 93 -3.70 -30.84 -7.85
N TYR A 94 -4.91 -31.28 -7.48
CA TYR A 94 -6.11 -30.44 -7.47
C TYR A 94 -6.92 -30.62 -6.19
N LEU A 95 -7.79 -29.65 -5.86
CA LEU A 95 -8.70 -29.77 -4.72
C LEU A 95 -9.96 -30.56 -5.12
N PRO A 96 -10.33 -31.64 -4.40
CA PRO A 96 -11.52 -32.43 -4.74
C PRO A 96 -12.83 -31.64 -4.66
N ASP A 97 -12.93 -30.72 -3.70
CA ASP A 97 -14.12 -29.90 -3.47
C ASP A 97 -14.19 -28.65 -4.38
N ASP A 98 -13.07 -28.31 -5.02
CA ASP A 98 -12.93 -27.19 -5.97
C ASP A 98 -11.86 -27.53 -7.02
N PRO A 99 -12.17 -28.42 -7.98
CA PRO A 99 -11.22 -28.91 -8.98
C PRO A 99 -10.59 -27.81 -9.84
N GLY A 100 -11.25 -26.66 -9.97
CA GLY A 100 -10.71 -25.49 -10.67
C GLY A 100 -9.44 -24.93 -10.03
N THR A 101 -9.20 -25.23 -8.75
CA THR A 101 -7.94 -24.97 -8.06
C THR A 101 -6.99 -26.15 -8.24
N TYR A 102 -5.98 -25.99 -9.10
CA TYR A 102 -4.98 -27.02 -9.38
C TYR A 102 -3.56 -26.46 -9.53
N ARG A 103 -2.57 -27.34 -9.36
CA ARG A 103 -1.14 -27.08 -9.56
C ARG A 103 -0.55 -28.21 -10.39
N VAL A 104 0.18 -27.85 -11.44
CA VAL A 104 1.00 -28.78 -12.23
C VAL A 104 2.38 -28.82 -11.60
N GLU A 105 2.90 -30.02 -11.33
CA GLU A 105 4.19 -30.18 -10.68
C GLU A 105 5.32 -29.71 -11.61
N GLY A 106 6.27 -28.94 -11.05
CA GLY A 106 7.36 -28.33 -11.81
C GLY A 106 6.94 -27.13 -12.69
N ALA A 107 5.77 -26.55 -12.45
CA ALA A 107 5.35 -25.33 -13.12
C ALA A 107 6.10 -24.10 -12.59
N SER A 108 6.60 -23.27 -13.51
CA SER A 108 7.35 -22.06 -13.19
C SER A 108 6.44 -20.94 -12.65
N GLY A 109 5.99 -21.05 -11.39
CA GLY A 109 5.06 -20.12 -10.75
C GLY A 109 5.68 -19.24 -9.65
N GLY A 110 6.72 -19.71 -8.96
CA GLY A 110 7.23 -19.07 -7.73
C GLY A 110 7.86 -17.68 -7.94
N LEU A 111 8.55 -17.46 -9.06
CA LEU A 111 9.24 -16.19 -9.35
C LEU A 111 8.26 -15.05 -9.71
N ALA A 112 7.10 -15.38 -10.28
CA ALA A 112 6.09 -14.39 -10.64
C ALA A 112 5.45 -13.78 -9.38
N LEU A 113 5.14 -14.62 -8.39
CA LEU A 113 4.56 -14.17 -7.11
C LEU A 113 5.55 -13.32 -6.31
N ALA A 114 6.83 -13.72 -6.24
CA ALA A 114 7.88 -12.95 -5.58
C ALA A 114 8.07 -11.55 -6.22
N THR A 115 8.01 -11.47 -7.55
CA THR A 115 8.14 -10.21 -8.30
C THR A 115 6.96 -9.28 -8.04
N VAL A 116 5.74 -9.81 -8.03
CA VAL A 116 4.53 -9.05 -7.69
C VAL A 116 4.61 -8.53 -6.26
N LEU A 117 4.99 -9.37 -5.29
CA LEU A 117 5.19 -8.95 -3.90
C LEU A 117 6.26 -7.85 -3.76
N LEU A 118 7.38 -7.96 -4.47
CA LEU A 118 8.45 -6.96 -4.45
C LEU A 118 7.98 -5.62 -5.02
N ALA A 119 7.30 -5.63 -6.18
CA ALA A 119 6.76 -4.42 -6.80
C ALA A 119 5.73 -3.73 -5.89
N ASN A 120 4.90 -4.53 -5.24
CA ASN A 120 3.91 -4.08 -4.28
C ASN A 120 4.53 -3.46 -3.03
N ALA A 121 5.57 -4.07 -2.47
CA ALA A 121 6.33 -3.52 -1.36
C ALA A 121 6.98 -2.18 -1.74
N ALA A 122 7.57 -2.08 -2.94
CA ALA A 122 8.16 -0.85 -3.44
C ALA A 122 7.10 0.27 -3.59
N LEU A 123 5.92 -0.03 -4.14
CA LEU A 123 4.82 0.93 -4.26
C LEU A 123 4.36 1.44 -2.88
N LEU A 124 4.15 0.52 -1.93
CA LEU A 124 3.76 0.88 -0.56
C LEU A 124 4.81 1.75 0.12
N LEU A 125 6.10 1.48 -0.10
CA LEU A 125 7.19 2.29 0.41
C LEU A 125 7.20 3.70 -0.19
N VAL A 126 6.99 3.85 -1.50
CA VAL A 126 6.92 5.16 -2.17
C VAL A 126 5.72 5.96 -1.66
N VAL A 127 4.53 5.33 -1.57
CA VAL A 127 3.31 6.00 -1.06
C VAL A 127 3.49 6.39 0.41
N GLY A 128 4.04 5.48 1.23
CA GLY A 128 4.34 5.75 2.64
C GLY A 128 5.31 6.93 2.81
N LEU A 129 6.40 6.94 2.03
CA LEU A 129 7.37 8.03 2.04
C LEU A 129 6.75 9.35 1.58
N PHE A 130 5.96 9.34 0.51
CA PHE A 130 5.25 10.53 0.01
C PHE A 130 4.32 11.11 1.08
N LEU A 131 3.54 10.27 1.77
CA LEU A 131 2.65 10.71 2.82
C LEU A 131 3.40 11.23 4.06
N LEU A 132 4.55 10.62 4.39
CA LEU A 132 5.40 11.05 5.49
C LEU A 132 6.06 12.40 5.21
N VAL A 133 6.59 12.59 4.00
CA VAL A 133 7.22 13.85 3.57
C VAL A 133 6.18 14.96 3.42
N ARG A 134 5.00 14.69 2.86
CA ARG A 134 3.94 15.69 2.69
C ARG A 134 3.39 16.24 4.01
N GLY A 135 3.52 15.48 5.10
CA GLY A 135 3.22 15.97 6.44
C GLY A 135 4.19 17.05 6.94
N ARG A 136 5.46 16.99 6.50
CA ARG A 136 6.55 17.89 6.92
C ARG A 136 6.69 19.14 6.06
N THR A 137 6.11 19.16 4.85
CA THR A 137 6.27 20.27 3.89
C THR A 137 5.14 21.29 3.93
N ARG A 138 4.36 21.38 5.01
CA ARG A 138 3.44 22.51 5.17
C ARG A 138 4.28 23.79 5.26
N PRO A 139 4.03 24.81 4.41
CA PRO A 139 4.77 26.05 4.49
C PRO A 139 4.53 26.68 5.87
N GLU A 140 5.61 26.73 6.67
CA GLU A 140 5.63 27.40 7.96
C GLU A 140 5.93 28.87 7.72
N LEU A 141 4.94 29.71 8.00
CA LEU A 141 5.12 31.15 8.05
C LEU A 141 5.83 31.49 9.36
N ARG A 142 6.86 32.31 9.33
CA ARG A 142 7.55 32.73 10.55
C ARG A 142 7.16 34.17 10.87
N MET A 143 6.98 34.47 12.14
CA MET A 143 6.65 35.81 12.64
C MET A 143 7.41 36.07 13.93
N VAL A 144 7.78 37.33 14.16
CA VAL A 144 8.30 37.81 15.44
C VAL A 144 7.21 38.59 16.13
N ALA A 145 6.86 38.24 17.37
CA ALA A 145 5.88 38.95 18.17
C ALA A 145 6.36 40.39 18.42
N THR A 146 5.45 41.35 18.34
CA THR A 146 5.71 42.76 18.66
C THR A 146 4.89 43.23 19.86
N ASP A 147 4.00 42.37 20.38
CA ASP A 147 3.15 42.61 21.53
C ASP A 147 2.89 41.28 22.25
N ASP A 148 2.41 41.34 23.49
CA ASP A 148 2.07 40.18 24.29
C ASP A 148 0.94 39.37 23.65
N VAL A 149 1.00 38.05 23.83
CA VAL A 149 0.01 37.12 23.29
C VAL A 149 -1.30 37.27 24.06
N ARG A 150 -2.43 37.35 23.35
CA ARG A 150 -3.75 37.51 23.97
C ARG A 150 -4.59 36.27 23.76
N ARG A 151 -5.23 35.78 24.81
CA ARG A 151 -6.25 34.73 24.67
C ARG A 151 -7.49 35.30 24.00
N VAL A 152 -8.01 34.59 23.00
CA VAL A 152 -9.21 34.99 22.25
C VAL A 152 -10.15 33.80 22.07
N PRO A 153 -11.45 34.02 21.76
CA PRO A 153 -12.33 32.95 21.37
C PRO A 153 -11.82 32.20 20.11
N PRO A 154 -12.20 30.92 19.92
CA PRO A 154 -11.79 30.13 18.78
C PRO A 154 -12.10 30.81 17.45
N GLY A 155 -11.12 30.86 16.56
CA GLY A 155 -11.25 31.45 15.23
C GLY A 155 -9.91 31.65 14.56
N ALA A 156 -9.79 31.23 13.31
CA ALA A 156 -8.60 31.46 12.50
C ALA A 156 -8.68 32.84 11.82
N LEU A 157 -7.66 33.67 12.02
CA LEU A 157 -7.52 34.96 11.34
C LEU A 157 -6.06 35.15 10.93
N LEU A 158 -5.83 35.60 9.71
CA LEU A 158 -4.53 36.05 9.24
C LEU A 158 -4.75 37.35 8.48
N GLU A 159 -4.59 38.47 9.17
CA GLU A 159 -4.87 39.79 8.63
C GLU A 159 -3.59 40.62 8.59
N ARG A 160 -3.35 41.27 7.45
CA ARG A 160 -2.23 42.20 7.27
C ARG A 160 -2.66 43.58 7.74
N VAL A 161 -1.96 44.14 8.72
CA VAL A 161 -2.25 45.48 9.25
C VAL A 161 -1.55 46.54 8.40
N GLN A 162 -0.22 46.45 8.29
CA GLN A 162 0.58 47.41 7.53
C GLN A 162 1.94 46.79 7.19
N GLY A 163 2.46 46.98 5.97
CA GLY A 163 3.81 46.50 5.64
C GLY A 163 3.95 44.99 5.88
N ASN A 164 4.87 44.56 6.73
CA ASN A 164 5.03 43.16 7.11
C ASN A 164 4.38 42.82 8.46
N ASP A 165 3.55 43.70 9.00
CA ASP A 165 2.88 43.49 10.28
C ASP A 165 1.52 42.82 10.10
N TYR A 166 1.31 41.76 10.87
CA TYR A 166 0.14 40.91 10.79
C TYR A 166 -0.46 40.70 12.18
N VAL A 167 -1.77 40.50 12.18
CA VAL A 167 -2.52 39.93 13.31
C VAL A 167 -2.88 38.50 12.96
N VAL A 168 -2.44 37.57 13.80
CA VAL A 168 -2.63 36.13 13.63
C VAL A 168 -3.49 35.63 14.77
N ARG A 169 -4.62 34.98 14.44
CA ARG A 169 -5.42 34.21 15.41
C ARG A 169 -5.41 32.75 15.03
N GLY A 170 -5.10 31.89 16.00
CA GLY A 170 -5.03 30.45 15.78
C GLY A 170 -4.89 29.68 17.09
N ASP A 171 -4.96 28.36 16.97
CA ASP A 171 -4.82 27.45 18.10
C ASP A 171 -3.35 27.08 18.31
N ILE A 172 -2.90 27.06 19.56
CA ILE A 172 -1.54 26.62 19.91
C ILE A 172 -1.43 25.12 19.65
N GLU A 173 -0.63 24.76 18.65
CA GLU A 173 -0.31 23.38 18.27
C GLU A 173 0.97 22.88 18.96
N GLU A 174 1.95 23.75 19.20
CA GLU A 174 3.18 23.47 19.96
C GLU A 174 3.57 24.69 20.80
N LEU A 175 4.09 24.44 22.00
CA LEU A 175 4.48 25.44 22.99
C LEU A 175 5.94 25.18 23.41
N ALA A 176 6.82 26.16 23.22
CA ALA A 176 8.18 26.19 23.75
C ALA A 176 8.38 27.48 24.57
N ASP A 177 9.54 27.60 25.23
CA ASP A 177 9.81 28.72 26.14
C ASP A 177 9.80 30.08 25.41
N ASP A 178 10.37 30.15 24.20
CA ASP A 178 10.46 31.39 23.40
C ASP A 178 9.75 31.31 22.04
N GLU A 179 9.06 30.19 21.74
CA GLU A 179 8.39 29.97 20.46
C GLU A 179 6.99 29.35 20.62
N LEU A 180 6.08 29.73 19.72
CA LEU A 180 4.75 29.15 19.59
C LEU A 180 4.51 28.68 18.15
N LEU A 181 3.90 27.51 17.99
CA LEU A 181 3.37 27.08 16.70
C LEU A 181 1.85 27.23 16.70
N LEU A 182 1.33 28.14 15.88
CA LEU A 182 -0.09 28.37 15.71
C LEU A 182 -0.62 27.67 14.47
N GLN A 183 -1.70 26.90 14.62
CA GLN A 183 -2.48 26.39 13.50
C GLN A 183 -3.52 27.44 13.11
N VAL A 184 -3.42 27.96 11.88
CA VAL A 184 -4.28 29.02 11.35
C VAL A 184 -4.90 28.53 10.04
N ALA A 185 -6.17 28.12 10.10
CA ALA A 185 -6.88 27.50 8.96
C ALA A 185 -6.07 26.32 8.37
N ASP A 186 -5.56 26.44 7.14
CA ASP A 186 -4.76 25.44 6.43
C ASP A 186 -3.24 25.64 6.56
N ARG A 187 -2.80 26.67 7.28
CA ARG A 187 -1.39 27.07 7.44
C ARG A 187 -0.91 26.93 8.88
N ARG A 188 0.41 26.94 9.04
CA ARG A 188 1.08 27.01 10.34
C ARG A 188 1.90 28.29 10.42
N VAL A 189 1.81 28.98 11.54
CA VAL A 189 2.58 30.19 11.83
C VAL A 189 3.44 29.92 13.06
N ARG A 190 4.76 29.93 12.87
CA ARG A 190 5.74 29.89 13.96
C ARG A 190 5.99 31.31 14.44
N VAL A 191 5.67 31.56 15.70
CA VAL A 191 5.82 32.86 16.36
C VAL A 191 7.02 32.79 17.30
N LEU A 192 8.01 33.66 17.09
CA LEU A 192 9.06 33.93 18.06
C LEU A 192 8.55 34.97 19.05
N LEU A 193 8.58 34.68 20.35
CA LEU A 193 8.04 35.57 21.38
C LEU A 193 8.93 36.78 21.66
N ASP A 194 10.24 36.69 21.44
CA ASP A 194 11.20 37.81 21.64
C ASP A 194 11.04 38.51 23.01
N GLY A 195 10.78 37.74 24.06
CA GLY A 195 10.57 38.24 25.43
C GLY A 195 9.14 38.67 25.77
N HIS A 196 8.19 38.57 24.83
CA HIS A 196 6.77 38.83 25.07
C HIS A 196 6.09 37.71 25.86
N ALA A 197 5.15 38.10 26.74
CA ALA A 197 4.48 37.15 27.61
C ALA A 197 3.45 36.32 26.84
N ASN A 198 3.44 35.00 27.11
CA ASN A 198 2.37 34.11 26.68
C ASN A 198 1.52 33.64 27.87
N PRO A 199 0.29 34.16 28.04
CA PRO A 199 -0.60 33.72 29.09
C PRO A 199 -1.32 32.41 28.73
N ALA A 200 -1.19 31.85 27.53
CA ALA A 200 -1.98 30.72 27.04
C ALA A 200 -1.24 29.38 27.07
N SER A 201 -2.00 28.30 27.27
CA SER A 201 -1.51 26.92 27.30
C SER A 201 -1.84 26.17 26.02
N TYR A 202 -1.32 24.94 25.91
CA TYR A 202 -1.59 24.04 24.78
C TYR A 202 -3.09 23.97 24.41
N GLN A 203 -3.40 23.90 23.10
CA GLN A 203 -4.76 23.84 22.55
C GLN A 203 -5.67 25.05 22.85
N GLN A 204 -5.12 26.18 23.29
CA GLN A 204 -5.89 27.42 23.44
C GLN A 204 -5.74 28.32 22.22
N SER A 205 -6.81 29.03 21.88
CA SER A 205 -6.81 30.01 20.80
C SER A 205 -6.23 31.34 21.28
N VAL A 206 -5.30 31.88 20.50
CA VAL A 206 -4.60 33.13 20.83
C VAL A 206 -4.56 34.08 19.64
N GLU A 207 -4.50 35.38 19.93
CA GLU A 207 -4.14 36.45 19.01
C GLU A 207 -2.69 36.85 19.28
N VAL A 208 -1.90 36.90 18.22
CA VAL A 208 -0.54 37.41 18.20
C VAL A 208 -0.45 38.53 17.18
N ARG A 209 0.22 39.63 17.56
CA ARG A 209 0.61 40.70 16.66
C ARG A 209 2.10 40.62 16.45
N GLY A 210 2.53 40.72 15.20
CA GLY A 210 3.94 40.57 14.90
C GLY A 210 4.29 40.87 13.47
N THR A 211 5.59 40.94 13.21
CA THR A 211 6.12 41.13 11.87
C THR A 211 6.43 39.77 11.25
N MET A 212 5.87 39.51 10.07
CA MET A 212 6.14 38.31 9.31
C MET A 212 7.54 38.35 8.73
N ILE A 213 8.30 37.29 9.00
CA ILE A 213 9.63 37.04 8.49
C ILE A 213 9.54 35.88 7.49
N GLY A 214 9.71 36.19 6.21
CA GLY A 214 9.65 35.25 5.08
C GLY A 214 10.96 35.21 4.34
#